data_AF-A0A4Y2I6P8-F1
#
_entry.id   AF-A0A4Y2I6P8-F1
#
_cell.length_a   1.000
_cell.length_b   1.000
_cell.length_c   1.000
_cell.angle_alpha   90.00
_cell.angle_beta   90.00
_cell.angle_gamma   90.00
#
_symmetry.space_group_name_H-M   'P 1'
#
loop_
_entity.id
_entity.type
_entity.pdbx_description
1 polymer ?
#
loop_
_entity_poly.entity_id
_entity_poly.type
_entity_poly.pdbx_seq_one_letter_code
_entity_poly.pdbx_strand_id
1 'polypeptide(L)'
;MECLAVNSLRHLISLQWNLKVKDILPDLTSQECDSPIEVLEKTIRSAVCRIKGMEDSIFHLELTSQLNVLAKGQDRWSYQLIYAFAVLNGRAFLLKNSDKLGFLSFIQLDHLDSVEEVTFHCMVLVTPPAADSTSAESNMADINEELAMEGQACADLKGIGHPHCKFDGEIPDFTVDKAKELISNKGTSSVLKVLAMEYLIESIRVKNVTDILKIAVDQDLKVLQKHCFEFLRKCTIQNDNFSSSTTSDSDYEMTGI
;
A
#
# COMPACT_ATOMS: atom_id res chain seq x y z
N MET A 1 17.85 39.81 18.88
CA MET A 1 16.63 38.97 18.84
C MET A 1 17.01 37.79 17.98
N GLU A 2 17.30 36.67 18.62
CA GLU A 2 17.82 35.45 17.99
C GLU A 2 16.68 34.76 17.25
N CYS A 3 16.84 34.57 15.94
CA CYS A 3 15.94 33.77 15.12
C CYS A 3 16.51 32.35 15.09
N LEU A 4 16.01 31.49 15.97
CA LEU A 4 16.24 30.05 15.90
C LEU A 4 15.49 29.51 14.67
N ALA A 5 16.22 29.06 13.65
CA ALA A 5 15.64 28.32 12.53
C ALA A 5 16.59 27.20 12.09
N VAL A 6 16.30 25.99 12.55
CA VAL A 6 16.99 24.71 12.25
C VAL A 6 15.89 23.65 12.43
N ASN A 7 15.65 22.60 11.64
CA ASN A 7 16.15 22.03 10.38
C ASN A 7 15.07 21.01 9.95
N SER A 8 14.74 20.90 8.65
CA SER A 8 14.50 19.61 7.95
C SER A 8 13.91 19.86 6.55
N LEU A 9 14.78 19.82 5.54
CA LEU A 9 14.49 19.90 4.09
C LEU A 9 13.92 18.56 3.57
N ARG A 10 12.79 18.10 4.11
CA ARG A 10 12.12 16.88 3.61
C ARG A 10 10.68 17.20 3.25
N HIS A 11 10.43 17.33 1.96
CA HIS A 11 9.08 17.50 1.44
C HIS A 11 8.49 16.12 1.20
N LEU A 12 7.72 15.63 2.17
CA LEU A 12 6.93 14.42 2.03
C LEU A 12 5.62 14.76 1.32
N ILE A 13 5.35 14.07 0.21
CA ILE A 13 4.19 14.33 -0.63
C ILE A 13 3.37 13.05 -0.73
N SER A 14 2.15 13.11 -0.20
CA SER A 14 1.14 12.06 -0.33
C SER A 14 0.34 12.26 -1.61
N LEU A 15 0.21 11.20 -2.40
CA LEU A 15 -0.45 11.24 -3.70
C LEU A 15 -1.44 10.09 -3.82
N GLN A 16 -2.57 10.39 -4.46
CA GLN A 16 -3.67 9.45 -4.67
C GLN A 16 -4.10 9.48 -6.13
N TRP A 17 -4.20 8.32 -6.77
CA TRP A 17 -4.74 8.15 -8.12
C TRP A 17 -5.83 7.09 -8.16
N ASN A 18 -6.93 7.37 -8.85
CA ASN A 18 -8.01 6.41 -9.06
C ASN A 18 -7.99 5.96 -10.53
N LEU A 19 -7.96 4.65 -10.76
CA LEU A 19 -7.93 4.04 -12.09
C LEU A 19 -8.95 2.92 -12.18
N LYS A 20 -9.56 2.71 -13.34
CA LYS A 20 -10.38 1.52 -13.57
C LYS A 20 -9.50 0.33 -13.95
N VAL A 21 -9.93 -0.89 -13.63
CA VAL A 21 -9.18 -2.12 -13.96
C VAL A 21 -8.84 -2.20 -15.44
N LYS A 22 -9.78 -1.85 -16.34
CA LYS A 22 -9.53 -1.80 -17.80
C LYS A 22 -8.43 -0.83 -18.24
N ASP A 23 -8.20 0.23 -17.45
CA ASP A 23 -7.18 1.24 -17.74
C ASP A 23 -5.80 0.75 -17.25
N ILE A 24 -5.78 -0.26 -16.37
CA ILE A 24 -4.57 -0.87 -15.80
C ILE A 24 -4.14 -2.10 -16.63
N LEU A 25 -5.11 -2.94 -16.99
CA LEU A 25 -4.95 -4.10 -17.86
C LEU A 25 -5.63 -3.76 -19.20
N PRO A 26 -4.94 -3.09 -20.14
CA PRO A 26 -5.48 -2.93 -21.48
C PRO A 26 -5.66 -4.33 -22.09
N ASP A 27 -6.85 -4.62 -22.63
CA ASP A 27 -7.21 -5.91 -23.17
C ASP A 27 -6.08 -6.50 -24.02
N LEU A 28 -5.51 -7.62 -23.59
CA LEU A 28 -4.54 -8.43 -24.35
C LEU A 28 -5.23 -9.17 -25.52
N THR A 29 -6.22 -8.57 -26.17
CA THR A 29 -6.96 -9.18 -27.29
C THR A 29 -6.31 -8.96 -28.65
N SER A 30 -5.10 -8.43 -28.71
CA SER A 30 -4.32 -8.43 -29.94
C SER A 30 -2.87 -8.76 -29.65
N GLN A 31 -2.51 -10.04 -29.79
CA GLN A 31 -1.45 -10.53 -30.68
C GLN A 31 -1.04 -11.94 -30.23
N GLU A 32 -1.59 -12.96 -30.90
CA GLU A 32 -0.97 -14.29 -30.94
C GLU A 32 0.45 -14.12 -31.52
N CYS A 33 1.47 -14.17 -30.67
CA CYS A 33 2.85 -14.32 -31.14
C CYS A 33 3.60 -15.24 -30.18
N ASP A 34 3.79 -16.48 -30.61
CA ASP A 34 4.57 -17.54 -29.97
C ASP A 34 6.06 -17.18 -29.92
N SER A 35 6.42 -16.24 -29.05
CA SER A 35 7.81 -16.05 -28.64
C SER A 35 7.86 -15.63 -27.17
N PRO A 36 8.84 -16.11 -26.39
CA PRO A 36 9.04 -15.68 -25.02
C PRO A 36 9.62 -14.27 -25.06
N ILE A 37 8.76 -13.28 -25.30
CA ILE A 37 9.09 -11.87 -25.26
C ILE A 37 9.25 -11.54 -23.78
N GLU A 38 10.46 -11.13 -23.38
CA GLU A 38 10.67 -10.42 -22.12
C GLU A 38 9.59 -9.34 -22.02
N VAL A 39 8.66 -9.48 -21.07
CA VAL A 39 7.53 -8.55 -20.94
C VAL A 39 8.11 -7.20 -20.58
N LEU A 40 8.34 -6.37 -21.61
CA LEU A 40 8.87 -5.03 -21.46
C LEU A 40 7.90 -4.26 -20.55
N GLU A 41 8.39 -3.86 -19.38
CA GLU A 41 7.62 -3.09 -18.43
C GLU A 41 7.19 -1.78 -19.11
N LYS A 42 5.88 -1.63 -19.33
CA LYS A 42 5.30 -0.49 -20.04
C LYS A 42 4.65 0.44 -19.04
N THR A 43 4.90 1.73 -19.16
CA THR A 43 4.16 2.74 -18.39
C THR A 43 2.69 2.73 -18.82
N ILE A 44 1.80 2.35 -17.89
CA ILE A 44 0.34 2.42 -18.07
C ILE A 44 -0.10 3.87 -18.01
N ARG A 45 0.38 4.57 -16.97
CA ARG A 45 -0.02 5.95 -16.71
C ARG A 45 1.14 6.73 -16.10
N SER A 46 1.25 7.98 -16.49
CA SER A 46 2.14 8.95 -15.85
C SER A 46 1.33 10.13 -15.35
N ALA A 47 1.79 10.77 -14.28
CA ALA A 47 1.34 12.11 -13.96
C ALA A 47 2.53 12.99 -13.61
N VAL A 48 2.52 14.21 -14.14
CA VAL A 48 3.50 15.24 -13.84
C VAL A 48 3.08 15.94 -12.55
N CYS A 49 3.93 15.87 -11.53
CA CYS A 49 3.77 16.53 -10.25
C CYS A 49 4.71 17.75 -10.17
N ARG A 50 4.15 18.88 -9.74
CA ARG A 50 4.88 20.12 -9.46
C ARG A 50 4.64 20.51 -8.02
N ILE A 51 5.70 20.87 -7.30
CA ILE A 51 5.62 21.31 -5.90
C ILE A 51 5.47 22.82 -5.90
N LYS A 52 4.38 23.32 -5.34
CA LYS A 52 4.18 24.76 -5.20
C LYS A 52 5.22 25.37 -4.26
N GLY A 53 5.77 26.52 -4.65
CA GLY A 53 6.85 27.20 -3.93
C GLY A 53 8.24 26.59 -4.19
N MET A 54 8.32 25.61 -5.10
CA MET A 54 9.55 25.03 -5.62
C MET A 54 9.35 24.80 -7.12
N GLU A 55 9.26 25.88 -7.90
CA GLU A 55 8.88 25.84 -9.32
C GLU A 55 9.79 24.93 -10.16
N ASP A 56 11.06 24.78 -9.78
CA ASP A 56 12.05 23.92 -10.43
C ASP A 56 11.95 22.44 -10.06
N SER A 57 11.07 22.07 -9.12
CA SER A 57 10.89 20.69 -8.69
C SER A 57 9.72 20.05 -9.43
N ILE A 58 10.07 19.38 -10.53
CA ILE A 58 9.16 18.66 -11.39
C ILE A 58 9.55 17.19 -11.38
N PHE A 59 8.59 16.33 -11.05
CA PHE A 59 8.75 14.89 -11.15
C PHE A 59 7.53 14.23 -11.77
N HIS A 60 7.77 13.11 -12.43
CA HIS A 60 6.80 12.21 -12.97
C HIS A 60 6.63 11.07 -11.97
N LEU A 61 5.39 10.77 -11.62
CA LEU A 61 5.06 9.45 -11.15
C LEU A 61 4.62 8.61 -12.33
N GLU A 62 4.99 7.34 -12.31
CA GLU A 62 4.62 6.38 -13.33
C GLU A 62 4.08 5.13 -12.66
N LEU A 63 2.96 4.62 -13.17
CA LEU A 63 2.45 3.29 -12.89
C LEU A 63 2.77 2.40 -14.08
N THR A 64 3.38 1.25 -13.83
CA THR A 64 3.78 0.31 -14.88
C THR A 64 2.84 -0.88 -15.03
N SER A 65 2.97 -1.62 -16.13
CA SER A 65 2.22 -2.85 -16.43
C SER A 65 2.39 -3.94 -15.38
N GLN A 66 3.45 -3.88 -14.58
CA GLN A 66 3.71 -4.78 -13.46
C GLN A 66 3.19 -4.23 -12.12
N LEU A 67 2.42 -3.13 -12.15
CA LEU A 67 1.88 -2.43 -10.98
C LEU A 67 2.95 -1.82 -10.06
N ASN A 68 4.14 -1.54 -10.61
CA ASN A 68 5.15 -0.79 -9.91
C ASN A 68 4.84 0.71 -10.01
N VAL A 69 5.09 1.43 -8.91
CA VAL A 69 5.06 2.90 -8.89
C VAL A 69 6.49 3.40 -8.89
N LEU A 70 6.81 4.28 -9.81
CA LEU A 70 8.13 4.91 -9.94
C LEU A 70 7.99 6.42 -9.80
N ALA A 71 8.94 7.05 -9.11
CA ALA A 71 9.09 8.50 -9.09
C ALA A 71 10.37 8.84 -9.87
N LYS A 72 10.22 9.56 -10.97
CA LYS A 72 11.32 10.01 -11.84
C LYS A 72 11.29 11.53 -11.90
N GLY A 73 12.42 12.20 -11.75
CA GLY A 73 12.45 13.65 -11.90
C GLY A 73 13.79 14.14 -12.39
N GLN A 74 13.94 15.46 -12.47
CA GLN A 74 15.15 16.07 -13.01
C GLN A 74 16.35 15.90 -12.08
N ASP A 75 17.56 15.81 -12.66
CA ASP A 75 18.84 15.53 -11.97
C ASP A 75 19.16 16.42 -10.77
N ARG A 76 18.56 17.62 -10.71
CA ARG A 76 18.77 18.57 -9.62
C ARG A 76 18.08 18.17 -8.32
N TRP A 77 17.14 17.23 -8.34
CA TRP A 77 16.36 16.85 -7.16
C TRP A 77 16.37 15.34 -6.98
N SER A 78 16.33 14.90 -5.73
CA SER A 78 16.16 13.48 -5.42
C SER A 78 14.71 13.19 -5.05
N TYR A 79 14.10 12.26 -5.78
CA TYR A 79 12.73 11.81 -5.57
C TYR A 79 12.75 10.35 -5.15
N GLN A 80 12.44 10.11 -3.89
CA GLN A 80 12.42 8.76 -3.34
C GLN A 80 10.99 8.36 -2.98
N LEU A 81 10.45 7.39 -3.69
CA LEU A 81 9.20 6.75 -3.29
C LEU A 81 9.43 6.00 -1.96
N ILE A 82 8.75 6.37 -0.90
CA ILE A 82 8.88 5.77 0.44
C ILE A 82 8.05 4.49 0.53
N TYR A 83 6.79 4.56 0.11
CA TYR A 83 5.89 3.42 0.06
C TYR A 83 4.83 3.64 -1.04
N ALA A 84 4.21 2.54 -1.48
CA ALA A 84 3.04 2.56 -2.34
C ALA A 84 2.13 1.35 -2.07
N PHE A 85 0.82 1.58 -2.08
CA PHE A 85 -0.20 0.55 -1.95
C PHE A 85 -1.46 0.90 -2.75
N ALA A 86 -2.24 -0.12 -3.10
CA ALA A 86 -3.55 0.04 -3.73
C ALA A 86 -4.66 -0.26 -2.71
N VAL A 87 -5.81 0.38 -2.87
CA VAL A 87 -7.06 0.09 -2.17
C VAL A 87 -8.11 -0.28 -3.21
N LEU A 88 -8.74 -1.43 -3.01
CA LEU A 88 -9.81 -1.94 -3.86
C LEU A 88 -10.83 -2.68 -2.99
N ASN A 89 -12.12 -2.37 -3.17
CA ASN A 89 -13.21 -3.04 -2.45
C ASN A 89 -13.00 -3.11 -0.92
N GLY A 90 -12.43 -2.05 -0.33
CA GLY A 90 -12.15 -1.96 1.09
C GLY A 90 -10.98 -2.83 1.60
N ARG A 91 -10.17 -3.39 0.69
CA ARG A 91 -8.93 -4.12 0.97
C ARG A 91 -7.73 -3.30 0.53
N ALA A 92 -6.59 -3.44 1.21
CA ALA A 92 -5.34 -2.81 0.79
C ALA A 92 -4.31 -3.86 0.32
N PHE A 93 -3.51 -3.47 -0.67
CA PHE A 93 -2.54 -4.33 -1.33
C PHE A 93 -1.21 -3.63 -1.56
N LEU A 94 -0.12 -4.37 -1.38
CA LEU A 94 1.24 -3.88 -1.55
C LEU A 94 1.56 -3.64 -3.02
N LEU A 95 2.15 -2.47 -3.33
CA LEU A 95 2.72 -2.16 -4.65
C LEU A 95 4.22 -1.94 -4.59
N LYS A 96 4.69 -1.27 -3.54
CA LYS A 96 6.12 -1.14 -3.26
C LYS A 96 6.41 -1.65 -1.86
N ASN A 97 7.38 -2.54 -1.77
CA ASN A 97 7.82 -3.08 -0.50
C ASN A 97 8.35 -1.96 0.41
N SER A 98 7.90 -1.95 1.66
CA SER A 98 8.41 -1.09 2.72
C SER A 98 8.17 -1.78 4.05
N ASP A 99 9.04 -1.56 5.03
CA ASP A 99 8.91 -2.16 6.37
C ASP A 99 7.56 -1.82 7.02
N LYS A 100 7.01 -0.64 6.70
CA LYS A 100 5.71 -0.18 7.21
C LYS A 100 4.51 -0.89 6.61
N LEU A 101 4.66 -1.55 5.46
CA LEU A 101 3.56 -2.17 4.72
C LEU A 101 3.76 -3.67 4.46
N GLY A 102 4.77 -4.29 5.10
CA GLY A 102 5.10 -5.70 4.88
C GLY A 102 4.00 -6.70 5.26
N PHE A 103 2.94 -6.25 5.94
CA PHE A 103 1.76 -7.05 6.26
C PHE A 103 0.73 -7.10 5.11
N LEU A 104 0.89 -6.28 4.07
CA LEU A 104 -0.03 -6.26 2.92
C LEU A 104 0.31 -7.37 1.92
N SER A 105 -0.72 -8.03 1.39
CA SER A 105 -0.59 -8.96 0.26
C SER A 105 -0.46 -8.21 -1.06
N PHE A 106 0.11 -8.85 -2.08
CA PHE A 106 0.10 -8.32 -3.45
C PHE A 106 -1.31 -8.33 -4.05
N ILE A 107 -1.59 -7.36 -4.92
CA ILE A 107 -2.85 -7.31 -5.67
C ILE A 107 -2.83 -8.31 -6.82
N GLN A 108 -3.96 -8.97 -7.05
CA GLN A 108 -4.19 -9.82 -8.23
C GLN A 108 -5.36 -9.24 -9.00
N LEU A 109 -5.10 -8.79 -10.23
CA LEU A 109 -6.11 -8.11 -11.05
C LEU A 109 -6.83 -9.04 -12.03
N ASP A 110 -6.33 -10.27 -12.22
CA ASP A 110 -6.73 -11.23 -13.27
C ASP A 110 -8.20 -11.67 -13.22
N HIS A 111 -8.90 -11.41 -12.12
CA HIS A 111 -10.27 -11.87 -11.87
C HIS A 111 -11.24 -10.73 -11.55
N LEU A 112 -10.80 -9.47 -11.69
CA LEU A 112 -11.62 -8.31 -11.36
C LEU A 112 -12.44 -7.84 -12.56
N ASP A 113 -13.62 -7.28 -12.28
CA ASP A 113 -14.40 -6.64 -13.33
C ASP A 113 -13.66 -5.39 -13.83
N SER A 114 -13.57 -5.27 -15.15
CA SER A 114 -13.03 -4.14 -15.92
C SER A 114 -13.50 -2.74 -15.44
N VAL A 115 -14.69 -2.66 -14.83
CA VAL A 115 -15.30 -1.40 -14.36
C VAL A 115 -14.87 -1.02 -12.95
N GLU A 116 -14.32 -1.96 -12.17
CA GLU A 116 -13.90 -1.70 -10.79
C GLU A 116 -12.83 -0.60 -10.73
N GLU A 117 -12.91 0.24 -9.70
CA GLU A 117 -11.96 1.32 -9.46
C GLU A 117 -10.94 0.91 -8.40
N VAL A 118 -9.67 1.01 -8.76
CA VAL A 118 -8.51 0.80 -7.88
C VAL A 118 -7.94 2.17 -7.52
N THR A 119 -7.83 2.43 -6.22
CA THR A 119 -7.21 3.66 -5.70
C THR A 119 -5.76 3.39 -5.28
N PHE A 120 -4.82 4.02 -5.94
CA PHE A 120 -3.39 3.98 -5.64
C PHE A 120 -3.03 5.08 -4.65
N HIS A 121 -2.28 4.74 -3.61
CA HIS A 121 -1.73 5.67 -2.63
C HIS A 121 -0.21 5.54 -2.58
N CYS A 122 0.50 6.65 -2.60
CA CYS A 122 1.94 6.67 -2.46
C CYS A 122 2.46 7.88 -1.68
N MET A 123 3.64 7.72 -1.10
CA MET A 123 4.37 8.79 -0.44
C MET A 123 5.73 8.95 -1.11
N VAL A 124 6.02 10.17 -1.58
CA VAL A 124 7.30 10.52 -2.18
C VAL A 124 8.02 11.50 -1.28
N LEU A 125 9.25 11.17 -0.91
CA LEU A 125 10.18 12.09 -0.29
C LEU A 125 10.92 12.86 -1.38
N VAL A 126 10.79 14.18 -1.35
CA VAL A 126 11.53 15.08 -2.23
C VAL A 126 12.60 15.78 -1.42
N THR A 127 13.84 15.57 -1.85
CA THR A 127 15.03 16.16 -1.23
C THR A 127 15.68 17.13 -2.21
N PRO A 128 15.97 18.37 -1.79
CA PRO A 128 16.69 19.32 -2.60
C PRO A 128 18.10 18.82 -2.94
N PRO A 129 18.74 19.36 -3.98
CA PRO A 129 20.11 19.04 -4.30
C PRO A 129 20.99 19.29 -3.07
N ALA A 130 21.93 18.37 -2.80
CA ALA A 130 22.96 18.63 -1.81
C ALA A 130 23.74 19.88 -2.27
N ALA A 131 23.78 20.91 -1.43
CA ALA A 131 24.67 22.04 -1.63
C ALA A 131 26.10 21.54 -1.37
N ASP A 132 26.77 21.08 -2.43
CA ASP A 132 28.20 21.31 -2.71
C ASP A 132 28.70 20.35 -3.80
N SER A 133 28.96 20.90 -4.99
CA SER A 133 30.33 20.93 -5.53
C SER A 133 30.35 21.80 -6.79
N THR A 134 31.23 22.78 -6.77
CA THR A 134 31.72 23.50 -7.94
C THR A 134 32.20 22.52 -9.01
N SER A 135 31.38 22.21 -10.01
CA SER A 135 31.88 21.86 -11.35
C SER A 135 30.75 21.75 -12.36
N ALA A 136 30.92 22.54 -13.42
CA ALA A 136 30.30 22.45 -14.74
C ALA A 136 28.79 22.69 -14.80
N GLU A 137 28.44 23.87 -15.32
CA GLU A 137 27.23 24.09 -16.11
C GLU A 137 27.05 22.89 -17.07
N SER A 138 26.13 21.99 -16.74
CA SER A 138 25.62 21.02 -17.70
C SER A 138 24.64 21.77 -18.59
N ASN A 139 25.09 22.03 -19.81
CA ASN A 139 24.33 22.68 -20.86
C ASN A 139 22.95 22.05 -21.02
N MET A 140 21.96 22.93 -21.05
CA MET A 140 20.60 22.71 -21.51
C MET A 140 20.58 21.83 -22.76
N ALA A 141 19.93 20.68 -22.66
CA ALA A 141 19.12 20.17 -23.75
C ALA A 141 17.70 20.12 -23.20
N ASP A 142 16.88 21.07 -23.65
CA ASP A 142 15.43 21.03 -23.49
C ASP A 142 14.93 19.66 -23.94
N ILE A 143 14.60 18.80 -22.98
CA ILE A 143 13.73 17.65 -23.24
C ILE A 143 12.31 18.22 -23.31
N ASN A 144 12.07 19.03 -24.35
CA ASN A 144 10.75 19.21 -24.93
C ASN A 144 10.47 17.94 -25.76
N GLU A 145 10.37 16.80 -25.09
CA GLU A 145 9.71 15.66 -25.70
C GLU A 145 8.22 15.93 -25.50
N GLU A 146 7.60 16.38 -26.59
CA GLU A 146 6.17 16.62 -26.74
C GLU A 146 5.44 15.26 -26.65
N LEU A 147 5.46 14.65 -25.46
CA LEU A 147 4.66 13.49 -25.13
C LEU A 147 3.25 14.00 -24.82
N ALA A 148 2.27 13.41 -25.51
CA ALA A 148 0.88 13.80 -25.52
C ALA A 148 0.38 14.24 -24.13
N MET A 149 -0.20 15.45 -24.07
CA MET A 149 -0.81 16.06 -22.89
C MET A 149 -2.02 15.24 -22.39
N GLU A 150 -1.77 14.09 -21.77
CA GLU A 150 -2.77 13.39 -20.96
C GLU A 150 -2.31 13.37 -19.49
N GLY A 151 -3.04 14.13 -18.65
CA GLY A 151 -2.94 14.01 -17.19
C GLY A 151 -1.88 14.89 -16.52
N GLN A 152 -1.92 16.21 -16.71
CA GLN A 152 -1.16 17.13 -15.86
C GLN A 152 -1.83 17.24 -14.48
N ALA A 153 -1.24 16.63 -13.44
CA ALA A 153 -1.73 16.70 -12.06
C ALA A 153 -0.93 17.76 -11.28
N CYS A 154 -1.41 19.00 -11.28
CA CYS A 154 -0.80 20.04 -10.45
C CYS A 154 -1.08 19.76 -8.97
N ALA A 155 -0.04 19.41 -8.20
CA ALA A 155 -0.15 19.26 -6.75
C ALA A 155 -0.14 20.65 -6.11
N ASP A 156 -1.32 21.23 -5.88
CA ASP A 156 -1.43 22.48 -5.11
C ASP A 156 -1.05 22.17 -3.66
N LEU A 157 0.19 22.46 -3.27
CA LEU A 157 0.56 22.59 -1.85
C LEU A 157 -0.03 23.89 -1.30
N LYS A 158 -1.36 24.00 -1.34
CA LYS A 158 -2.08 24.74 -0.32
C LYS A 158 -2.31 23.75 0.81
N GLY A 159 -1.46 23.86 1.83
CA GLY A 159 -1.97 23.64 3.17
C GLY A 159 -3.23 24.48 3.35
N ILE A 160 -4.19 23.94 4.09
CA ILE A 160 -5.51 24.46 4.46
C ILE A 160 -6.65 23.73 3.73
N GLY A 161 -7.23 22.78 4.45
CA GLY A 161 -8.54 22.22 4.16
C GLY A 161 -8.84 20.99 5.01
N HIS A 162 -9.20 21.19 6.29
CA HIS A 162 -10.04 20.21 6.98
C HIS A 162 -11.26 19.88 6.09
N PRO A 163 -11.45 18.60 5.78
CA PRO A 163 -12.51 17.88 6.45
C PRO A 163 -11.86 16.77 7.28
N HIS A 164 -12.39 16.52 8.46
CA HIS A 164 -11.84 15.64 9.52
C HIS A 164 -11.55 14.16 9.15
N CYS A 165 -11.38 13.78 7.87
CA CYS A 165 -11.24 12.38 7.45
C CYS A 165 -10.28 12.13 6.26
N LYS A 166 -9.55 13.12 5.72
CA LYS A 166 -8.63 12.88 4.58
C LYS A 166 -7.31 12.26 5.05
N PHE A 167 -6.82 11.24 4.34
CA PHE A 167 -5.52 10.63 4.59
C PHE A 167 -4.40 11.56 4.11
N ASP A 168 -3.48 11.91 5.01
CA ASP A 168 -2.35 12.80 4.77
C ASP A 168 -1.08 12.07 4.30
N GLY A 169 -1.12 10.73 4.26
CA GLY A 169 0.01 9.89 3.92
C GLY A 169 0.89 9.49 5.11
N GLU A 170 0.54 9.84 6.34
CA GLU A 170 1.29 9.32 7.49
C GLU A 170 0.78 7.93 7.87
N ILE A 171 1.68 6.94 7.82
CA ILE A 171 1.41 5.58 8.27
C ILE A 171 2.09 5.38 9.63
N PRO A 172 1.32 5.12 10.70
CA PRO A 172 1.88 4.85 12.02
C PRO A 172 2.54 3.47 12.06
N ASP A 173 3.40 3.25 13.05
CA ASP A 173 3.88 1.90 13.33
C ASP A 173 2.73 1.08 13.94
N PHE A 174 2.29 0.06 13.20
CA PHE A 174 1.15 -0.72 13.61
C PHE A 174 1.50 -1.68 14.75
N THR A 175 0.62 -1.68 15.74
CA THR A 175 0.47 -2.72 16.75
C THR A 175 -0.99 -3.15 16.78
N VAL A 176 -1.29 -4.32 17.36
CA VAL A 176 -2.68 -4.80 17.47
C VAL A 176 -3.55 -3.78 18.21
N ASP A 177 -3.04 -3.17 19.28
CA ASP A 177 -3.79 -2.15 20.02
C ASP A 177 -3.98 -0.87 19.22
N LYS A 178 -2.94 -0.41 18.51
CA LYS A 178 -3.06 0.78 17.66
C LYS A 178 -4.04 0.58 16.50
N ALA A 179 -4.03 -0.60 15.88
CA ALA A 179 -4.96 -0.93 14.81
C ALA A 179 -6.41 -0.95 15.30
N LYS A 180 -6.68 -1.55 16.48
CA LYS A 180 -8.01 -1.51 17.11
C LYS A 180 -8.45 -0.06 17.39
N GLU A 181 -7.57 0.75 17.97
CA GLU A 181 -7.84 2.17 18.26
C GLU A 181 -8.23 2.95 16.99
N LEU A 182 -7.46 2.80 15.91
CA LEU A 182 -7.70 3.48 14.63
C LEU A 182 -9.04 3.07 13.99
N ILE A 183 -9.42 1.80 14.08
CA ILE A 183 -10.69 1.31 13.55
C ILE A 183 -11.86 1.92 14.33
N SER A 184 -11.81 1.89 15.67
CA SER A 184 -12.89 2.36 16.54
C SER A 184 -13.04 3.89 16.55
N ASN A 185 -11.99 4.63 16.23
CA ASN A 185 -12.04 6.09 16.21
C ASN A 185 -12.78 6.61 14.96
N LYS A 186 -13.84 7.41 15.16
CA LYS A 186 -14.64 8.00 14.07
C LYS A 186 -13.87 9.04 13.23
N GLY A 187 -12.88 9.70 13.82
CA GLY A 187 -12.07 10.71 13.12
C GLY A 187 -10.93 10.13 12.29
N THR A 188 -10.69 8.82 12.36
CA THR A 188 -9.65 8.17 11.55
C THR A 188 -10.09 8.07 10.09
N SER A 189 -9.17 8.42 9.18
CA SER A 189 -9.42 8.33 7.73
C SER A 189 -9.75 6.90 7.31
N SER A 190 -10.62 6.75 6.30
CA SER A 190 -11.02 5.44 5.78
C SER A 190 -9.82 4.59 5.33
N VAL A 191 -8.82 5.22 4.72
CA VAL A 191 -7.59 4.56 4.26
C VAL A 191 -6.82 3.96 5.44
N LEU A 192 -6.63 4.72 6.53
CA LEU A 192 -5.97 4.19 7.73
C LEU A 192 -6.76 3.07 8.38
N LYS A 193 -8.10 3.10 8.33
CA LYS A 193 -8.94 2.00 8.82
C LYS A 193 -8.76 0.74 7.99
N VAL A 194 -8.66 0.86 6.66
CA VAL A 194 -8.38 -0.27 5.77
C VAL A 194 -7.00 -0.86 6.09
N LEU A 195 -5.95 -0.03 6.20
CA LEU A 195 -4.62 -0.50 6.57
C LEU A 195 -4.59 -1.18 7.95
N ALA A 196 -5.28 -0.60 8.94
CA ALA A 196 -5.42 -1.20 10.26
C ALA A 196 -6.14 -2.55 10.21
N MET A 197 -7.17 -2.68 9.36
CA MET A 197 -7.89 -3.94 9.17
C MET A 197 -6.99 -5.01 8.57
N GLU A 198 -6.23 -4.72 7.50
CA GLU A 198 -5.27 -5.68 6.93
C GLU A 198 -4.21 -6.10 7.93
N TYR A 199 -3.69 -5.14 8.72
CA TYR A 199 -2.74 -5.46 9.78
C TYR A 199 -3.33 -6.43 10.81
N LEU A 200 -4.60 -6.21 11.22
CA LEU A 200 -5.27 -7.13 12.14
C LEU A 200 -5.48 -8.51 11.54
N ILE A 201 -5.82 -8.62 10.25
CA ILE A 201 -5.96 -9.92 9.54
C ILE A 201 -4.64 -10.70 9.62
N GLU A 202 -3.51 -10.08 9.30
CA GLU A 202 -2.21 -10.74 9.34
C GLU A 202 -1.74 -11.05 10.78
N SER A 203 -2.21 -10.27 11.75
CA SER A 203 -1.86 -10.38 13.17
C SER A 203 -2.74 -11.35 13.97
N ILE A 204 -3.68 -12.07 13.35
CA ILE A 204 -4.54 -13.04 14.05
C ILE A 204 -3.70 -14.18 14.61
N ARG A 205 -3.77 -14.37 15.92
CA ARG A 205 -3.08 -15.43 16.68
C ARG A 205 -4.01 -15.93 17.80
N VAL A 206 -3.70 -17.09 18.38
CA VAL A 206 -4.50 -17.70 19.46
C VAL A 206 -4.74 -16.73 20.62
N LYS A 207 -3.72 -15.95 21.00
CA LYS A 207 -3.77 -15.01 22.13
C LYS A 207 -4.65 -13.78 21.92
N ASN A 208 -4.97 -13.40 20.69
CA ASN A 208 -5.66 -12.13 20.39
C ASN A 208 -6.88 -12.27 19.47
N VAL A 209 -7.16 -13.45 18.91
CA VAL A 209 -8.27 -13.67 17.97
C VAL A 209 -9.63 -13.28 18.53
N THR A 210 -9.90 -13.55 19.82
CA THR A 210 -11.17 -13.19 20.46
C THR A 210 -11.34 -11.67 20.56
N ASP A 211 -10.28 -10.94 20.89
CA ASP A 211 -10.31 -9.48 20.99
C ASP A 211 -10.47 -8.83 19.61
N ILE A 212 -9.77 -9.36 18.61
CA ILE A 212 -9.89 -8.90 17.22
C ILE A 212 -11.31 -9.17 16.69
N LEU A 213 -11.86 -10.37 16.95
CA LEU A 213 -13.22 -10.72 16.55
C LEU A 213 -14.26 -9.79 17.19
N LYS A 214 -14.09 -9.44 18.47
CA LYS A 214 -14.97 -8.50 19.16
C LYS A 214 -15.01 -7.14 18.44
N ILE A 215 -13.85 -6.57 18.13
CA ILE A 215 -13.78 -5.31 17.37
C ILE A 215 -14.40 -5.47 15.97
N ALA A 216 -14.18 -6.61 15.32
CA ALA A 216 -14.76 -6.89 14.01
C ALA A 216 -16.30 -6.95 14.04
N VAL A 217 -16.89 -7.45 15.12
CA VAL A 217 -18.35 -7.47 15.33
C VAL A 217 -18.86 -6.07 15.69
N ASP A 218 -18.22 -5.40 16.66
CA ASP A 218 -18.63 -4.07 17.15
C ASP A 218 -18.61 -3.00 16.03
N GLN A 219 -17.79 -3.21 15.00
CA GLN A 219 -17.60 -2.28 13.88
C GLN A 219 -18.14 -2.82 12.54
N ASP A 220 -18.88 -3.94 12.55
CA ASP A 220 -19.43 -4.62 11.37
C ASP A 220 -18.41 -4.90 10.23
N LEU A 221 -17.19 -5.30 10.60
CA LEU A 221 -16.09 -5.61 9.67
C LEU A 221 -16.16 -7.08 9.21
N LYS A 222 -17.06 -7.36 8.27
CA LYS A 222 -17.36 -8.73 7.79
C LYS A 222 -16.14 -9.51 7.30
N VAL A 223 -15.20 -8.84 6.62
CA VAL A 223 -13.95 -9.47 6.14
C VAL A 223 -13.10 -9.93 7.33
N LEU A 224 -12.90 -9.08 8.32
CA LEU A 224 -12.12 -9.42 9.51
C LEU A 224 -12.81 -10.50 10.36
N GLN A 225 -14.14 -10.45 10.49
CA GLN A 225 -14.93 -11.51 11.13
C GLN A 225 -14.68 -12.87 10.45
N LYS A 226 -14.77 -12.91 9.11
CA LYS A 226 -14.52 -14.14 8.33
C LYS A 226 -13.13 -14.71 8.62
N HIS A 227 -12.08 -13.90 8.56
CA HIS A 227 -10.72 -14.35 8.85
C HIS A 227 -10.54 -14.87 10.29
N CYS A 228 -11.18 -14.24 11.27
CA CYS A 228 -11.19 -14.73 12.65
C CYS A 228 -11.87 -16.10 12.77
N PHE A 229 -13.04 -16.29 12.15
CA PHE A 229 -13.75 -17.56 12.17
C PHE A 229 -12.98 -18.67 11.45
N GLU A 230 -12.34 -18.38 10.31
CA GLU A 230 -11.48 -19.33 9.61
C GLU A 230 -10.28 -19.76 10.46
N PHE A 231 -9.66 -18.82 11.18
CA PHE A 231 -8.59 -19.12 12.11
C PHE A 231 -9.07 -20.04 13.25
N LEU A 232 -10.17 -19.69 13.91
CA LEU A 232 -10.75 -20.49 15.00
C LEU A 232 -11.09 -21.91 14.54
N ARG A 233 -11.70 -22.04 13.35
CA ARG A 233 -12.02 -23.35 12.76
C ARG A 233 -10.77 -24.21 12.57
N LYS A 234 -9.67 -23.62 12.07
CA LYS A 234 -8.39 -24.33 11.90
C LYS A 234 -7.82 -24.81 13.24
N CYS A 235 -7.91 -24.00 14.29
CA CYS A 235 -7.46 -24.39 15.63
C CYS A 235 -8.28 -25.55 16.23
N THR A 236 -9.61 -25.55 16.05
CA THR A 236 -10.45 -26.64 16.55
C THR A 236 -10.10 -27.98 15.89
N ILE A 237 -9.94 -27.99 14.57
CA ILE A 237 -9.58 -29.21 13.82
C ILE A 237 -8.22 -29.76 14.24
N GLN A 238 -7.25 -28.89 14.56
CA GLN A 238 -5.95 -29.35 15.07
C GLN A 238 -6.07 -29.99 16.46
N ASN A 239 -6.91 -29.45 17.35
CA ASN A 239 -7.10 -30.04 18.68
C ASN A 239 -7.80 -31.41 18.64
N ASP A 240 -8.74 -31.61 17.71
CA ASP A 240 -9.43 -32.90 17.51
C ASP A 240 -8.48 -34.01 16.99
N ASN A 241 -7.48 -33.63 16.17
CA ASN A 241 -6.47 -34.57 15.66
C ASN A 241 -5.40 -34.94 16.71
N PHE A 242 -5.13 -34.08 17.69
CA PHE A 242 -4.22 -34.40 18.79
C PHE A 242 -4.88 -35.27 19.86
N SER A 243 -6.16 -35.03 20.16
CA SER A 243 -6.92 -35.77 21.17
C SER A 243 -7.30 -37.20 20.78
N SER A 244 -7.16 -37.56 19.50
CA SER A 244 -7.44 -38.91 18.98
C SER A 244 -6.22 -39.85 18.97
N SER A 245 -5.07 -39.43 19.51
CA SER A 245 -3.81 -40.19 19.47
C SER A 245 -3.37 -40.85 20.79
N THR A 246 -4.17 -40.78 21.86
CA THR A 246 -3.83 -41.44 23.14
C THR A 246 -5.02 -42.20 23.71
N THR A 247 -5.18 -43.46 23.33
CA THR A 247 -5.59 -44.58 24.20
C THR A 247 -5.71 -45.86 23.37
N SER A 248 -4.67 -46.69 23.37
CA SER A 248 -4.80 -48.13 23.15
C SER A 248 -3.58 -48.85 23.71
N ASP A 249 -3.51 -48.95 25.04
CA ASP A 249 -2.82 -50.06 25.71
C ASP A 249 -3.72 -50.47 26.89
N SER A 250 -4.68 -51.34 26.60
CA SER A 250 -5.41 -52.10 27.60
C SER A 250 -4.69 -53.43 27.77
N ASP A 251 -3.84 -53.51 28.79
CA ASP A 251 -3.28 -54.78 29.26
C ASP A 251 -4.43 -55.68 29.74
N TYR A 252 -4.62 -56.78 29.02
CA TYR A 252 -5.49 -57.88 29.41
C TYR A 252 -4.81 -58.69 30.52
N GLU A 253 -5.37 -58.65 31.72
CA GLU A 253 -5.21 -59.73 32.69
C GLU A 253 -5.82 -61.01 32.10
N MET A 254 -5.05 -62.09 32.07
CA MET A 254 -5.56 -63.44 31.82
C MET A 254 -5.11 -64.36 32.95
N THR A 255 -6.09 -64.91 33.65
CA THR A 255 -5.99 -65.91 34.71
C THR A 255 -5.91 -67.34 34.15
N GLY A 256 -5.25 -68.23 34.89
CA GLY A 256 -5.26 -69.71 34.75
C GLY A 256 -4.04 -70.26 33.98
N ILE A 257 -3.21 -71.16 34.51
CA ILE A 257 -3.40 -72.31 35.42
C ILE A 257 -2.26 -72.37 36.44
#